data_AF-A0A7V9H5U7-F1
#
_entry.id   AF-A0A7V9H5U7-F1
#
_cell.length_a   1.000
_cell.length_b   1.000
_cell.length_c   1.000
_cell.angle_alpha   90.00
_cell.angle_beta   90.00
_cell.angle_gamma   90.00
#
_symmetry.space_group_name_H-M   'P 1'
#
loop_
_entity.id
_entity.type
_entity.pdbx_description
1 polymer ?
#
loop_
_entity_poly.entity_id
_entity_poly.type
_entity_poly.pdbx_seq_one_letter_code
_entity_poly.pdbx_strand_id
1 'polypeptide(L)' 'WGELDSHDRRENERSLKHGFRVLSSYPVREDGQKVWVITEADRSSTTLLLPEEY' A
#
# COMPACT_ATOMS: atom_id res chain seq x y z
N TRP A 1 -5.84 -2.27 4.94
CA TRP A 1 -5.20 -1.77 3.71
C TRP A 1 -5.63 -0.34 3.32
N GLY A 2 -6.35 0.42 4.16
CA GLY A 2 -6.79 1.80 3.83
C GLY A 2 -7.75 1.89 2.64
N GLU A 3 -7.61 2.92 1.80
CA GLU A 3 -8.36 3.16 0.55
C GLU A 3 -7.76 2.40 -0.64
N LEU A 4 -7.71 1.07 -0.53
CA LEU A 4 -7.46 0.19 -1.66
C LEU A 4 -8.75 -0.40 -2.20
N ASP A 5 -8.78 -0.62 -3.52
CA ASP A 5 -9.88 -1.30 -4.18
C ASP A 5 -9.93 -2.80 -3.82
N SER A 6 -10.95 -3.50 -4.32
CA SER A 6 -11.11 -4.92 -4.00
C SER A 6 -9.99 -5.80 -4.57
N HIS A 7 -9.36 -5.40 -5.67
CA HIS A 7 -8.28 -6.14 -6.32
C HIS A 7 -7.01 -6.07 -5.48
N ASP A 8 -6.59 -4.87 -5.11
CA ASP A 8 -5.36 -4.66 -4.36
C ASP A 8 -5.46 -5.21 -2.94
N ARG A 9 -6.66 -5.16 -2.34
CA ARG A 9 -6.92 -5.85 -1.08
C ARG A 9 -6.71 -7.35 -1.20
N ARG A 10 -7.20 -7.99 -2.27
CA ARG A 10 -6.99 -9.43 -2.51
C ARG A 10 -5.51 -9.76 -2.74
N GLU A 11 -4.80 -8.91 -3.46
CA GLU A 11 -3.36 -9.11 -3.66
C GLU A 11 -2.62 -9.02 -2.34
N ASN A 12 -2.96 -8.07 -1.45
CA ASN A 12 -2.36 -8.04 -0.11
C ASN A 12 -2.62 -9.32 0.70
N GLU A 13 -3.84 -9.87 0.66
CA GLU A 13 -4.13 -11.15 1.33
C GLU A 13 -3.28 -12.29 0.76
N ARG A 14 -3.03 -12.28 -0.55
CA ARG A 14 -2.11 -13.22 -1.20
C ARG A 14 -0.68 -12.97 -0.75
N SER A 15 -0.23 -11.73 -0.74
CA SER A 15 1.10 -11.30 -0.31
C SER A 15 1.39 -11.69 1.14
N LEU A 16 0.41 -11.63 2.03
CA LEU A 16 0.54 -12.10 3.41
C LEU A 16 0.82 -13.60 3.48
N LYS A 17 0.18 -14.41 2.63
CA LYS A 17 0.37 -15.87 2.60
C LYS A 17 1.67 -16.30 1.94
N HIS A 18 2.14 -15.55 0.95
CA HIS A 18 3.28 -15.93 0.11
C HIS A 18 4.55 -15.11 0.40
N GLY A 19 4.49 -14.16 1.34
CA GLY A 19 5.62 -13.32 1.70
C GLY A 19 5.97 -12.25 0.67
N PHE A 20 5.02 -11.79 -0.14
CA PHE A 20 5.27 -10.70 -1.10
C PHE A 20 5.06 -9.33 -0.45
N ARG A 21 5.44 -8.27 -1.17
CA ARG A 21 5.21 -6.89 -0.74
C ARG A 21 3.72 -6.61 -0.52
N VAL A 22 3.42 -5.72 0.41
CA VAL A 22 2.04 -5.27 0.68
C VAL A 22 1.93 -3.76 0.47
N LEU A 23 0.78 -3.34 -0.02
CA LEU A 23 0.44 -1.94 -0.28
C LEU A 23 -0.64 -1.49 0.70
N SER A 24 -0.63 -0.22 1.09
CA SER A 24 -1.79 0.45 1.71
C SER A 24 -1.87 1.87 1.18
N SER A 25 -3.07 2.44 1.16
CA SER A 25 -3.30 3.81 0.72
C SER A 25 -4.10 4.56 1.78
N TYR A 26 -3.65 5.73 2.21
CA TYR A 26 -4.35 6.53 3.22
C TYR A 26 -4.53 7.96 2.73
N PRO A 27 -5.72 8.57 2.89
CA PRO A 27 -5.91 9.97 2.61
C PRO A 27 -5.09 10.80 3.61
N VAL A 28 -4.35 11.79 3.11
CA VAL A 28 -3.55 12.72 3.93
C VAL A 28 -4.15 14.12 3.98
N ARG A 29 -5.10 14.41 3.09
CA ARG A 29 -5.84 15.67 3.01
C ARG A 29 -7.26 15.44 2.52
N GLU A 30 -8.13 16.41 2.79
CA GLU A 30 -9.53 16.39 2.33
C GLU A 30 -9.69 16.60 0.81
N ASP A 31 -8.63 17.03 0.12
CA ASP A 31 -8.61 17.26 -1.33
C ASP A 31 -8.43 15.96 -2.16
N GLY A 32 -8.37 14.81 -1.51
CA GLY A 32 -8.15 13.52 -2.16
C GLY A 32 -6.67 13.15 -2.33
N GLN A 33 -5.74 13.96 -1.83
CA GLN A 33 -4.34 13.55 -1.73
C GLN A 33 -4.22 12.35 -0.80
N LYS A 34 -3.51 11.33 -1.27
CA LYS A 34 -3.25 10.09 -0.54
C LYS A 34 -1.77 9.81 -0.46
N VAL A 35 -1.37 9.06 0.55
CA VAL A 35 -0.04 8.46 0.67
C VAL A 35 -0.17 6.96 0.44
N TRP A 36 0.72 6.43 -0.37
CA TRP A 36 0.95 5.00 -0.52
C TRP A 36 2.01 4.55 0.46
N VAL A 37 1.70 3.47 1.18
CA VAL A 37 2.59 2.80 2.11
C VAL A 37 2.92 1.45 1.50
N ILE A 38 4.17 1.28 1.07
CA ILE A 38 4.66 0.05 0.44
C ILE A 38 5.63 -0.61 1.42
N THR A 39 5.30 -1.81 1.87
CA THR A 39 6.19 -2.61 2.72
C THR A 39 6.73 -3.77 1.90
N GLU A 40 8.06 -3.88 1.81
CA GLU A 40 8.74 -4.88 1.00
C GLU A 40 8.47 -6.32 1.49
N ALA A 41 8.70 -7.29 0.60
CA ALA A 41 8.42 -8.71 0.81
C ALA A 41 8.99 -9.28 2.12
N ASP A 42 10.23 -8.91 2.43
CA ASP A 42 10.95 -9.29 3.64
C ASP A 42 10.62 -8.43 4.87
N ARG A 43 9.73 -7.44 4.72
CA ARG A 43 9.38 -6.44 5.73
C ARG A 43 10.58 -5.64 6.26
N SER A 44 11.70 -5.64 5.55
CA SER A 44 12.92 -4.93 5.97
C SER A 44 12.81 -3.41 5.83
N SER A 45 11.94 -2.96 4.92
CA SER A 45 11.73 -1.55 4.63
C SER A 45 10.25 -1.26 4.37
N THR A 46 9.86 -0.02 4.68
CA THR A 46 8.56 0.54 4.33
C THR A 46 8.78 1.93 3.77
N THR A 47 8.33 2.14 2.53
CA THR A 47 8.43 3.41 1.83
C THR A 47 7.07 4.08 1.80
N LEU A 48 7.06 5.37 2.11
CA LEU A 48 5.87 6.22 2.02
C LEU A 48 6.07 7.17 0.84
N LEU A 49 5.14 7.13 -0.10
CA LEU A 49 5.22 7.88 -1.36
C LEU A 49 3.88 8.56 -1.64
N LEU A 50 3.90 9.75 -2.22
CA LEU A 50 2.75 10.30 -2.90
C LEU A 50 2.55 9.57 -4.24
N PRO A 51 1.31 9.42 -4.74
CA PRO A 51 1.06 8.84 -6.06
C PRO A 51 1.79 9.55 -7.21
N GLU A 52 2.11 10.83 -7.04
CA GLU A 52 2.86 11.64 -8.01
C GLU A 52 4.37 11.35 -8.02
N GLU A 53 4.88 10.67 -6.98
CA GLU A 53 6.29 10.28 -6.85
C GLU A 53 6.54 8.85 -7.37
N TYR A 54 5.49 8.17 -7.85
CA TYR A 54 5.53 6.82 -8.40
C TYR A 54 5.53 6.83 -9.94
#